data_AF-A0A951BDS7-F1
#
_entry.id   AF-A0A951BDS7-F1
#
_cell.length_a   1.000
_cell.length_b   1.000
_cell.length_c   1.000
_cell.angle_alpha   90.00
_cell.angle_beta   90.00
_cell.angle_gamma   90.00
#
_symmetry.space_group_name_H-M   'P 1'
#
loop_
_entity.id
_entity.type
_entity.pdbx_description
1 polymer ?
#
loop_
_entity_poly.entity_id
_entity_poly.type
_entity_poly.pdbx_seq_one_letter_code
_entity_poly.pdbx_strand_id
1 'polypeptide(L)'
;MSGMAHDHSRWGPADQIGAANLLTAEKRLAALRSIEQARVYDLSHEISAGAPFMRPNQTPFLLSIFTSWRDSMKRRPFLLSIFTSWRDSMKRRRKLGLRNDAGANVDRIEMTTHVGTHIDSLAHITKGDTLYNGFDANETVTDWGLDRLGIEQVPPLVTRGVLLDVAGLDGGPHLGAGRVVTPDELQ
;
A
#
# COMPACT_ATOMS: atom_id res chain seq x y z
N MET A 1 21.65 -12.94 -27.52
CA MET A 1 20.55 -13.81 -27.04
C MET A 1 20.48 -13.63 -25.52
N SER A 2 19.52 -12.86 -25.03
CA SER A 2 19.34 -12.64 -23.58
C SER A 2 18.78 -13.91 -22.97
N GLY A 3 19.53 -14.53 -22.06
CA GLY A 3 19.11 -15.71 -21.29
C GLY A 3 18.02 -15.37 -20.28
N MET A 4 16.83 -14.99 -20.74
CA MET A 4 15.62 -15.00 -19.93
C MET A 4 15.13 -16.45 -19.84
N ALA A 5 15.17 -17.01 -18.63
CA ALA A 5 14.96 -18.42 -18.39
C ALA A 5 13.50 -18.85 -18.24
N HIS A 6 12.50 -17.99 -18.52
CA HIS A 6 11.10 -18.33 -18.24
C HIS A 6 10.11 -17.77 -19.28
N ASP A 7 9.11 -18.61 -19.56
CA ASP A 7 7.93 -18.38 -20.38
C ASP A 7 7.12 -17.18 -19.87
N HIS A 8 6.61 -16.39 -20.83
CA HIS A 8 5.66 -15.32 -20.55
C HIS A 8 4.47 -15.93 -19.81
N SER A 9 3.97 -15.23 -18.79
CA SER A 9 2.79 -15.57 -17.97
C SER A 9 2.01 -16.82 -18.41
N ARG A 10 1.90 -17.83 -17.54
CA ARG A 10 0.97 -18.97 -17.74
C ARG A 10 -0.50 -18.54 -17.92
N TRP A 11 -0.82 -17.27 -17.67
CA TRP A 11 -2.14 -16.66 -17.77
C TRP A 11 -2.31 -15.82 -19.05
N GLY A 12 -1.30 -15.82 -19.94
CA GLY A 12 -1.35 -15.20 -21.25
C GLY A 12 -0.57 -13.88 -21.36
N PRO A 13 -0.27 -13.44 -22.59
CA PRO A 13 0.66 -12.33 -22.85
C PRO A 13 0.13 -10.95 -22.44
N ALA A 14 -1.17 -10.82 -22.15
CA ALA A 14 -1.78 -9.58 -21.68
C ALA A 14 -2.03 -9.56 -20.17
N ASP A 15 -1.69 -10.65 -19.46
CA ASP A 15 -1.90 -10.74 -18.02
C ASP A 15 -1.07 -9.70 -17.25
N GLN A 16 -1.69 -9.10 -16.25
CA GLN A 16 -1.10 -8.05 -15.41
C GLN A 16 -1.13 -8.37 -13.92
N ILE A 17 -1.70 -9.51 -13.51
CA ILE A 17 -1.94 -9.82 -12.09
C ILE A 17 -1.19 -11.07 -11.63
N GLY A 18 -0.57 -11.82 -12.54
CA GLY A 18 0.35 -12.90 -12.21
C GLY A 18 -0.26 -13.93 -11.27
N ALA A 19 0.45 -14.23 -10.19
CA ALA A 19 0.00 -15.22 -9.20
C ALA A 19 -1.35 -14.88 -8.55
N ALA A 20 -1.80 -13.62 -8.60
CA ALA A 20 -3.12 -13.24 -8.11
C ALA A 20 -4.26 -13.91 -8.90
N ASN A 21 -4.02 -14.41 -10.12
CA ASN A 21 -4.95 -15.28 -10.85
C ASN A 21 -5.31 -16.57 -10.08
N LEU A 22 -4.52 -16.98 -9.08
CA LEU A 22 -4.83 -18.12 -8.22
C LEU A 22 -5.90 -17.81 -7.15
N LEU A 23 -6.30 -16.55 -7.00
CA LEU A 23 -7.30 -16.09 -6.03
C LEU A 23 -8.73 -16.35 -6.53
N THR A 24 -9.03 -17.62 -6.81
CA THR A 24 -10.33 -18.04 -7.32
C THR A 24 -11.40 -17.99 -6.23
N ALA A 25 -12.67 -17.93 -6.66
CA ALA A 25 -13.81 -18.02 -5.74
C ALA A 25 -13.80 -19.32 -4.91
N GLU A 26 -13.34 -20.42 -5.51
CA GLU A 26 -13.19 -21.71 -4.83
C GLU A 26 -12.16 -21.63 -3.70
N LYS A 27 -10.98 -21.04 -3.96
CA LYS A 27 -9.94 -20.86 -2.93
C LYS A 27 -10.41 -19.94 -1.80
N ARG A 28 -11.13 -18.87 -2.14
CA ARG A 28 -11.74 -17.97 -1.16
C ARG A 28 -12.75 -18.71 -0.27
N LEU A 29 -13.67 -19.48 -0.86
CA LEU A 29 -14.63 -20.28 -0.11
C LEU A 29 -13.95 -21.33 0.77
N ALA A 30 -12.91 -22.00 0.27
CA ALA A 30 -12.14 -22.96 1.05
C ALA A 30 -11.47 -22.30 2.28
N ALA A 31 -10.88 -21.11 2.10
CA ALA A 31 -10.26 -20.36 3.20
C ALA A 31 -11.29 -19.91 4.25
N LEU A 32 -12.46 -19.46 3.82
CA LEU A 32 -13.54 -19.07 4.74
C LEU A 32 -14.08 -20.28 5.52
N ARG A 33 -14.20 -21.44 4.87
CA ARG A 33 -14.64 -22.70 5.51
C ARG A 33 -13.63 -23.26 6.50
N SER A 34 -12.35 -22.91 6.41
CA SER A 34 -11.32 -23.36 7.37
C SER A 34 -11.30 -22.55 8.68
N ILE A 35 -12.15 -21.54 8.83
CA ILE A 35 -12.21 -20.72 10.05
C ILE A 35 -12.97 -21.47 11.14
N GLU A 36 -12.30 -21.80 12.24
CA GLU A 36 -12.92 -22.50 13.38
C GLU A 36 -13.21 -21.59 14.57
N GLN A 37 -12.33 -20.63 14.85
CA GLN A 37 -12.36 -19.84 16.10
C GLN A 37 -12.70 -18.35 15.90
N ALA A 38 -12.84 -17.90 14.64
CA ALA A 38 -13.11 -16.50 14.28
C ALA A 38 -12.17 -15.46 14.95
N ARG A 39 -10.95 -15.85 15.31
CA ARG A 39 -9.93 -14.94 15.85
C ARG A 39 -9.39 -14.07 14.70
N VAL A 40 -9.22 -12.78 15.00
CA VAL A 40 -8.67 -11.80 14.07
C VAL A 40 -7.38 -11.28 14.65
N TYR A 41 -6.31 -11.32 13.84
CA TYR A 41 -5.01 -10.75 14.15
C TYR A 41 -4.71 -9.66 13.12
N ASP A 42 -4.44 -8.45 13.60
CA ASP A 42 -3.94 -7.38 12.75
C ASP A 42 -2.44 -7.58 12.53
N LEU A 43 -2.04 -7.73 11.27
CA LEU A 43 -0.64 -7.93 10.85
C LEU A 43 -0.01 -6.61 10.37
N SER A 44 -0.74 -5.50 10.46
CA SER A 44 -0.22 -4.18 10.11
C SER A 44 0.55 -3.56 11.27
N HIS A 45 1.58 -2.79 10.92
CA HIS A 45 2.16 -1.82 11.84
C HIS A 45 1.43 -0.49 11.71
N GLU A 46 1.26 0.21 12.83
CA GLU A 46 0.78 1.58 12.82
C GLU A 46 1.72 2.45 11.97
N ILE A 47 1.17 3.10 10.94
CA ILE A 47 1.91 4.05 10.13
C ILE A 47 1.75 5.43 10.77
N SER A 48 2.85 5.92 11.34
CA SER A 48 2.91 7.18 12.07
C SER A 48 4.20 7.93 11.76
N ALA A 49 4.34 9.13 12.33
CA ALA A 49 5.57 9.90 12.22
C ALA A 49 6.74 9.09 12.83
N GLY A 50 7.73 8.75 11.99
CA GLY A 50 8.85 7.89 12.38
C GLY A 50 8.69 6.42 11.98
N ALA A 51 7.62 6.06 11.26
CA ALA A 51 7.50 4.75 10.63
C ALA A 51 8.77 4.40 9.83
N PRO A 52 9.28 3.15 9.92
CA PRO A 52 10.46 2.73 9.19
C PRO A 52 10.32 2.96 7.68
N PHE A 53 11.37 3.49 7.07
CA PHE A 53 11.47 3.72 5.63
C PHE A 53 12.93 3.63 5.20
N MET A 54 13.16 3.35 3.91
CA MET A 54 14.47 3.15 3.32
C MET A 54 15.00 4.41 2.66
N ARG A 55 16.04 5.01 3.24
CA ARG A 55 16.76 6.14 2.64
C ARG A 55 17.80 5.65 1.61
N PRO A 56 18.09 6.42 0.55
CA PRO A 56 17.50 7.73 0.21
C PRO A 56 16.20 7.64 -0.62
N ASN A 57 15.74 6.43 -0.97
CA ASN A 57 14.72 6.22 -2.00
C ASN A 57 13.27 6.52 -1.54
N GLN A 58 12.99 6.35 -0.25
CA GLN A 58 11.65 6.55 0.33
C GLN A 58 11.55 7.88 1.08
N THR A 59 10.38 8.51 1.03
CA THR A 59 10.04 9.68 1.83
C THR A 59 9.32 9.26 3.11
N PRO A 60 9.52 9.95 4.24
CA PRO A 60 8.88 9.60 5.50
C PRO A 60 7.36 9.84 5.44
N PHE A 61 6.64 9.21 6.36
CA PHE A 61 5.23 9.52 6.61
C PHE A 61 5.05 10.93 7.18
N LEU A 62 4.20 11.72 6.53
CA LEU A 62 3.77 13.05 6.96
C LEU A 62 2.24 13.12 6.94
N LEU A 63 1.65 13.42 8.10
CA LEU A 63 0.23 13.76 8.24
C LEU A 63 0.11 15.25 8.53
N SER A 64 -0.72 15.94 7.76
CA SER A 64 -1.06 17.35 8.02
C SER A 64 -2.55 17.58 7.83
N ILE A 65 -3.12 18.51 8.59
CA ILE A 65 -4.47 18.99 8.29
C ILE A 65 -4.36 19.95 7.12
N PHE A 66 -5.17 19.74 6.09
CA PHE A 66 -5.14 20.53 4.84
C PHE A 66 -5.24 22.04 5.08
N THR A 67 -5.66 22.49 6.27
CA THR A 67 -5.17 23.76 6.82
C THR A 67 -4.75 23.70 8.28
N SER A 68 -3.50 24.11 8.53
CA SER A 68 -3.10 24.51 9.87
C SER A 68 -3.47 25.98 10.09
N TRP A 69 -3.86 26.30 11.34
CA TRP A 69 -4.18 27.66 11.83
C TRP A 69 -3.15 28.74 11.46
N ARG A 70 -1.88 28.34 11.21
CA ARG A 70 -0.79 29.25 10.85
C ARG A 70 -0.91 29.78 9.42
N ASP A 71 -1.51 29.01 8.51
CA ASP A 71 -1.70 29.40 7.10
C ASP A 71 -2.91 30.33 6.93
N SER A 72 -3.96 30.14 7.73
CA SER A 72 -5.16 30.99 7.73
C SER A 72 -4.88 32.44 8.18
N MET A 73 -3.79 32.66 8.93
CA MET A 73 -3.40 34.01 9.37
C MET A 73 -2.55 34.79 8.37
N LYS A 74 -1.89 34.14 7.40
CA LYS A 74 -0.90 34.81 6.54
C LYS A 74 -1.31 34.95 5.07
N ARG A 75 -2.38 34.30 4.59
CA ARG A 75 -2.81 34.38 3.18
C ARG A 75 -4.32 34.52 3.03
N ARG A 76 -4.78 35.67 2.51
CA ARG A 76 -6.12 35.85 1.90
C ARG A 76 -5.92 35.75 0.37
N PRO A 77 -6.79 35.05 -0.37
CA PRO A 77 -8.14 35.53 -0.63
C PRO A 77 -9.25 34.55 -0.21
N PHE A 78 -10.44 35.12 -0.07
CA PHE A 78 -11.70 34.56 0.45
C PHE A 78 -12.18 33.23 -0.16
N LEU A 79 -11.65 32.81 -1.31
CA LEU A 79 -12.19 31.68 -2.09
C LEU A 79 -11.65 30.30 -1.69
N LEU A 80 -10.46 30.20 -1.08
CA LEU A 80 -9.84 28.90 -0.72
C LEU A 80 -10.15 28.43 0.71
N SER A 81 -10.80 29.27 1.53
CA SER A 81 -11.09 29.01 2.96
C SER A 81 -12.38 28.19 3.19
N ILE A 82 -12.92 27.56 2.13
CA ILE A 82 -14.27 27.00 2.15
C ILE A 82 -14.37 25.57 2.70
N PHE A 83 -13.29 24.83 2.96
CA PHE A 83 -13.34 23.48 3.56
C PHE A 83 -12.15 23.17 4.48
N THR A 84 -11.58 24.20 5.08
CA THR A 84 -10.20 24.18 5.55
C THR A 84 -10.02 23.57 6.94
N SER A 85 -10.96 23.76 7.87
CA SER A 85 -10.93 23.14 9.20
C SER A 85 -12.32 23.09 9.85
N TRP A 86 -12.46 22.35 10.95
CA TRP A 86 -13.72 22.31 11.71
C TRP A 86 -14.15 23.71 12.18
N ARG A 87 -13.18 24.55 12.57
CA ARG A 87 -13.40 25.93 13.03
C ARG A 87 -13.97 26.81 11.93
N ASP A 88 -13.41 26.74 10.72
CA ASP A 88 -13.88 27.54 9.59
C ASP A 88 -15.27 27.10 9.12
N SER A 89 -15.50 25.79 9.17
CA SER A 89 -16.80 25.18 8.87
C SER A 89 -17.90 25.70 9.79
N MET A 90 -17.66 25.69 11.11
CA MET A 90 -18.60 26.23 12.09
C MET A 90 -18.82 27.73 11.94
N LYS A 91 -17.75 28.52 11.78
CA LYS A 91 -17.87 29.99 11.58
C LYS A 91 -18.79 30.33 10.40
N ARG A 92 -18.65 29.61 9.27
CA ARG A 92 -19.51 29.83 8.12
C ARG A 92 -20.94 29.40 8.38
N ARG A 93 -21.16 28.22 8.96
CA ARG A 93 -22.50 27.72 9.26
C ARG A 93 -23.27 28.70 10.14
N ARG A 94 -22.63 29.20 11.20
CA ARG A 94 -23.18 30.26 12.06
C ARG A 94 -23.48 31.53 11.28
N LYS A 95 -22.58 31.96 10.37
CA LYS A 95 -22.82 33.12 9.47
C LYS A 95 -24.02 32.90 8.54
N LEU A 96 -24.31 31.65 8.15
CA LEU A 96 -25.47 31.27 7.34
C LEU A 96 -26.74 31.02 8.19
N GLY A 97 -26.72 31.30 9.51
CA GLY A 97 -27.86 31.07 10.40
C GLY A 97 -28.11 29.59 10.74
N LEU A 98 -27.21 28.68 10.34
CA LEU A 98 -27.31 27.26 10.64
C LEU A 98 -26.90 26.99 12.09
N ARG A 99 -27.68 26.17 12.80
CA ARG A 99 -27.52 25.91 14.25
C ARG A 99 -26.84 24.58 14.62
N ASN A 100 -26.51 23.74 13.65
CA ASN A 100 -26.01 22.38 13.91
C ASN A 100 -24.53 22.29 14.28
N ASP A 101 -23.78 23.41 14.22
CA ASP A 101 -22.36 23.49 14.58
C ASP A 101 -21.46 22.37 14.02
N ALA A 102 -21.81 21.82 12.86
CA ALA A 102 -21.05 20.74 12.25
C ALA A 102 -19.71 21.25 11.68
N GLY A 103 -18.60 20.71 12.19
CA GLY A 103 -17.26 20.94 11.68
C GLY A 103 -16.68 19.68 11.02
N ALA A 104 -15.85 19.86 10.00
CA ALA A 104 -15.10 18.77 9.35
C ALA A 104 -13.61 19.11 9.32
N ASN A 105 -12.77 18.10 9.49
CA ASN A 105 -11.33 18.17 9.23
C ASN A 105 -11.02 17.27 8.04
N VAL A 106 -10.03 17.67 7.25
CA VAL A 106 -9.55 16.87 6.12
C VAL A 106 -8.04 16.73 6.28
N ASP A 107 -7.61 15.49 6.31
CA ASP A 107 -6.23 15.12 6.51
C ASP A 107 -5.55 14.94 5.15
N ARG A 108 -4.28 15.31 5.08
CA ARG A 108 -3.37 15.04 3.97
C ARG A 108 -2.27 14.13 4.48
N ILE A 109 -2.11 13.00 3.80
CA ILE A 109 -0.99 12.08 4.00
C ILE A 109 -0.03 12.24 2.83
N GLU A 110 1.26 12.27 3.13
CA GLU A 110 2.35 12.20 2.15
C GLU A 110 3.35 11.13 2.62
N MET A 111 3.63 10.17 1.75
CA MET A 111 4.62 9.12 1.92
C MET A 111 4.82 8.42 0.56
N THR A 112 5.93 7.70 0.39
CA THR A 112 6.01 6.69 -0.67
C THR A 112 5.14 5.49 -0.31
N THR A 113 4.62 4.77 -1.30
CA THR A 113 3.75 3.58 -1.13
C THR A 113 4.45 2.36 -0.51
N HIS A 114 5.74 2.47 -0.20
CA HIS A 114 6.57 1.41 0.39
C HIS A 114 6.92 1.68 1.87
N VAL A 115 6.19 2.59 2.53
CA VAL A 115 6.32 2.88 3.97
C VAL A 115 5.32 2.04 4.76
N GLY A 116 5.78 1.40 5.84
CA GLY A 116 4.94 0.55 6.69
C GLY A 116 4.62 -0.81 6.07
N THR A 117 3.58 -1.48 6.57
CA THR A 117 3.09 -2.75 5.98
C THR A 117 2.45 -2.47 4.61
N HIS A 118 2.98 -3.06 3.54
CA HIS A 118 2.57 -2.76 2.16
C HIS A 118 2.60 -4.00 1.24
N ILE A 119 2.13 -3.80 0.01
CA ILE A 119 2.21 -4.78 -1.07
C ILE A 119 2.95 -4.12 -2.24
N ASP A 120 4.00 -4.78 -2.72
CA ASP A 120 4.69 -4.37 -3.94
C ASP A 120 3.94 -4.90 -5.16
N SER A 121 3.63 -4.01 -6.11
CA SER A 121 3.02 -4.41 -7.37
C SER A 121 4.02 -5.14 -8.26
N LEU A 122 3.53 -5.80 -9.32
CA LEU A 122 4.40 -6.48 -10.29
C LEU A 122 5.29 -5.52 -11.10
N ALA A 123 5.00 -4.21 -11.04
CA ALA A 123 5.85 -3.17 -11.62
C ALA A 123 6.96 -2.68 -10.69
N HIS A 124 6.99 -3.10 -9.42
CA HIS A 124 7.91 -2.53 -8.42
C HIS A 124 9.39 -2.75 -8.78
N ILE A 125 9.70 -3.92 -9.36
CA ILE A 125 11.08 -4.33 -9.68
C ILE A 125 11.17 -4.70 -11.15
N THR A 126 12.19 -4.16 -11.82
CA THR A 126 12.56 -4.52 -13.19
C THR A 126 13.78 -5.44 -13.20
N LYS A 127 13.99 -6.14 -14.33
CA LYS A 127 15.28 -6.73 -14.68
C LYS A 127 15.73 -6.15 -16.02
N GLY A 128 16.65 -5.19 -15.98
CA GLY A 128 16.92 -4.35 -17.15
C GLY A 128 15.67 -3.53 -17.50
N ASP A 129 15.32 -3.50 -18.77
CA ASP A 129 14.17 -2.72 -19.27
C ASP A 129 12.87 -3.53 -19.30
N THR A 130 12.83 -4.67 -18.58
CA THR A 130 11.72 -5.62 -18.65
C THR A 130 11.07 -5.83 -17.28
N LEU A 131 9.74 -5.84 -17.28
CA LEU A 131 8.87 -6.11 -16.15
C LEU A 131 8.22 -7.51 -16.27
N TYR A 132 7.34 -7.84 -15.31
CA TYR A 132 6.51 -9.03 -15.39
C TYR A 132 5.84 -9.16 -16.77
N ASN A 133 5.74 -10.40 -17.25
CA ASN A 133 5.17 -10.76 -18.54
C ASN A 133 5.90 -10.21 -19.79
N GLY A 134 7.08 -9.60 -19.61
CA GLY A 134 7.83 -9.03 -20.72
C GLY A 134 7.42 -7.61 -21.08
N PHE A 135 6.60 -6.92 -20.26
CA PHE A 135 6.26 -5.53 -20.51
C PHE A 135 7.51 -4.64 -20.46
N ASP A 136 7.60 -3.70 -21.39
CA ASP A 136 8.69 -2.71 -21.43
C ASP A 136 8.52 -1.72 -20.28
N ALA A 137 9.58 -1.54 -19.49
CA ALA A 137 9.60 -0.59 -18.39
C ALA A 137 9.40 0.86 -18.87
N ASN A 138 9.93 1.21 -20.05
CA ASN A 138 9.83 2.56 -20.62
C ASN A 138 8.39 2.92 -21.05
N GLU A 139 7.58 1.92 -21.37
CA GLU A 139 6.16 2.11 -21.70
C GLU A 139 5.25 2.00 -20.48
N THR A 140 5.68 1.26 -19.45
CA THR A 140 4.84 0.94 -18.28
C THR A 140 5.00 1.96 -17.15
N VAL A 141 6.20 2.49 -16.95
CA VAL A 141 6.52 3.40 -15.85
C VAL A 141 6.55 4.84 -16.38
N THR A 142 5.64 5.67 -15.89
CA THR A 142 5.50 7.06 -16.32
C THR A 142 5.70 8.03 -15.15
N ASP A 143 5.84 9.32 -15.46
CA ASP A 143 5.91 10.40 -14.46
C ASP A 143 4.64 10.49 -13.57
N TRP A 144 3.52 9.90 -14.02
CA TRP A 144 2.23 9.98 -13.34
C TRP A 144 1.79 8.66 -12.69
N GLY A 145 2.62 7.63 -12.78
CA GLY A 145 2.34 6.31 -12.23
C GLY A 145 2.56 5.19 -13.25
N LEU A 146 1.92 4.06 -12.97
CA LEU A 146 2.05 2.83 -13.75
C LEU A 146 0.89 2.71 -14.74
N ASP A 147 1.20 2.64 -16.04
CA ASP A 147 0.20 2.39 -17.09
C ASP A 147 -0.26 0.93 -17.12
N ARG A 148 0.58 0.03 -16.62
CA ARG A 148 0.32 -1.41 -16.48
C ARG A 148 0.91 -1.92 -15.18
N LEU A 149 0.46 -3.10 -14.74
CA LEU A 149 1.00 -3.80 -13.56
C LEU A 149 0.87 -3.02 -12.24
N GLY A 150 0.02 -1.99 -12.22
CA GLY A 150 -0.32 -1.26 -11.01
C GLY A 150 -1.09 -2.13 -10.02
N ILE A 151 -1.00 -1.79 -8.73
CA ILE A 151 -1.62 -2.58 -7.67
C ILE A 151 -3.15 -2.58 -7.75
N GLU A 152 -3.74 -1.58 -8.43
CA GLU A 152 -5.18 -1.49 -8.69
C GLU A 152 -5.72 -2.64 -9.55
N GLN A 153 -4.86 -3.35 -10.29
CA GLN A 153 -5.24 -4.54 -11.04
C GLN A 153 -5.48 -5.75 -10.11
N VAL A 154 -4.83 -5.78 -8.95
CA VAL A 154 -4.90 -6.93 -8.03
C VAL A 154 -6.23 -6.92 -7.28
N PRO A 155 -7.03 -8.01 -7.35
CA PRO A 155 -8.29 -8.07 -6.62
C PRO A 155 -8.04 -8.16 -5.10
N PRO A 156 -9.04 -7.86 -4.26
CA PRO A 156 -8.93 -8.05 -2.82
C PRO A 156 -8.43 -9.45 -2.44
N LEU A 157 -7.38 -9.50 -1.61
CA LEU A 157 -6.73 -10.73 -1.19
C LEU A 157 -7.53 -11.40 -0.07
N VAL A 158 -8.41 -12.32 -0.43
CA VAL A 158 -9.14 -13.17 0.53
C VAL A 158 -8.88 -14.63 0.19
N THR A 159 -7.95 -15.24 0.92
CA THR A 159 -7.50 -16.62 0.70
C THR A 159 -6.84 -17.14 1.97
N ARG A 160 -6.37 -18.40 1.93
CA ARG A 160 -5.63 -19.01 3.03
C ARG A 160 -4.24 -18.38 3.15
N GLY A 161 -3.91 -17.86 4.33
CA GLY A 161 -2.54 -17.53 4.74
C GLY A 161 -1.92 -18.70 5.50
N VAL A 162 -0.59 -18.84 5.40
CA VAL A 162 0.21 -19.79 6.17
C VAL A 162 1.33 -19.00 6.83
N LEU A 163 1.44 -19.09 8.16
CA LEU A 163 2.55 -18.50 8.92
C LEU A 163 3.61 -19.59 9.15
N LEU A 164 4.82 -19.34 8.66
CA LEU A 164 5.99 -20.19 8.91
C LEU A 164 6.92 -19.46 9.89
N ASP A 165 7.12 -20.04 11.08
CA ASP A 165 8.00 -19.48 12.10
C ASP A 165 9.44 -19.99 11.91
N VAL A 166 10.17 -19.32 11.02
CA VAL A 166 11.58 -19.65 10.73
C VAL A 166 12.50 -19.26 11.88
N ALA A 167 12.19 -18.18 12.61
CA ALA A 167 12.99 -17.76 13.76
C ALA A 167 12.95 -18.80 14.89
N GLY A 168 11.81 -19.47 15.06
CA GLY A 168 11.65 -20.61 15.97
C GLY A 168 12.57 -21.80 15.66
N LEU A 169 12.96 -22.01 14.40
CA LEU A 169 13.93 -23.06 14.02
C LEU A 169 15.33 -22.75 14.57
N ASP A 170 15.70 -21.47 14.62
CA ASP A 170 16.95 -20.98 15.20
C ASP A 170 16.84 -20.80 16.74
N GLY A 171 15.67 -21.06 17.34
CA GLY A 171 15.41 -20.95 18.78
C GLY A 171 15.38 -19.51 19.31
N GLY A 172 15.33 -18.51 18.42
CA GLY A 172 15.42 -17.09 18.75
C GLY A 172 14.12 -16.33 18.52
N PRO A 173 13.97 -15.13 19.12
CA PRO A 173 12.82 -14.26 18.88
C PRO A 173 12.86 -13.58 17.50
N HIS A 174 14.01 -13.61 16.82
CA HIS A 174 14.21 -13.08 15.48
C HIS A 174 15.43 -13.73 14.82
N LEU A 175 15.52 -13.63 13.49
CA LEU A 175 16.70 -14.05 12.73
C LEU A 175 17.88 -13.09 12.97
N GLY A 176 19.10 -13.60 12.83
CA GLY A 176 20.30 -12.77 12.80
C GLY A 176 20.38 -11.90 11.54
N ALA A 177 21.03 -10.74 11.62
CA ALA A 177 21.20 -9.86 10.46
C ALA A 177 21.96 -10.58 9.33
N GLY A 178 21.40 -10.56 8.12
CA GLY A 178 21.98 -11.23 6.95
C GLY A 178 21.80 -12.75 6.89
N ARG A 179 21.07 -13.35 7.85
CA ARG A 179 20.74 -14.78 7.80
C ARG A 179 19.81 -15.07 6.61
N VAL A 180 20.31 -15.86 5.67
CA VAL A 180 19.58 -16.28 4.46
C VAL A 180 18.62 -17.40 4.81
N VAL A 181 17.33 -17.25 4.54
CA VAL A 181 16.35 -18.36 4.65
C VAL A 181 16.38 -19.20 3.37
N THR A 182 16.53 -20.51 3.51
CA THR A 182 16.66 -21.47 2.40
C THR A 182 15.37 -22.23 2.13
N PRO A 183 15.17 -22.78 0.91
CA PRO A 183 13.97 -23.54 0.59
C PRO A 183 13.70 -24.76 1.50
N ASP A 184 14.76 -25.42 1.99
CA ASP A 184 14.63 -26.59 2.87
C ASP A 184 14.01 -26.23 4.23
N GLU A 185 14.15 -24.97 4.66
CA GLU A 185 13.53 -24.46 5.89
C GLU A 185 12.06 -24.09 5.71
N LEU A 186 11.51 -24.21 4.49
CA LEU A 186 10.13 -23.86 4.13
C LEU A 186 9.28 -25.09 3.73
N GLN A 187 9.82 -26.31 3.80
CA GLN A 187 9.14 -27.57 3.46
C GLN A 187 8.32 -28.12 4.63
#